data_AF-A0A1J3G9D5-F1
#
_entry.id   AF-A0A1J3G9D5-F1
#
_cell.length_a   1.000
_cell.length_b   1.000
_cell.length_c   1.000
_cell.angle_alpha   90.00
_cell.angle_beta   90.00
_cell.angle_gamma   90.00
#
_symmetry.space_group_name_H-M   'P 1'
#
loop_
_entity.id
_entity.type
_entity.pdbx_description
1 polymer ?
#
loop_
_entity_poly.entity_id
_entity_poly.type
_entity_poly.pdbx_seq_one_letter_code
_entity_poly.pdbx_strand_id
1 'polypeptide(L)' 'THGQFSTKSDVYSFGVLILEIVCGMKNSSFNEIDDSDGNLVTHVWRLWNNDSPLELVDPTIRESYEKDEVIRCIHIGL' A
#
# COMPACT_ATOMS: atom_id res chain seq x y z
N THR A 1 -21.02 -0.62 16.71
CA THR A 1 -20.12 0.53 16.94
C THR A 1 -20.26 1.46 15.75
N HIS A 2 -20.60 2.74 15.95
CA HIS A 2 -20.75 3.67 14.83
C HIS A 2 -19.36 4.05 14.30
N GLY A 3 -19.08 3.78 13.03
CA GLY A 3 -17.86 4.26 12.37
C GLY A 3 -17.86 5.79 12.34
N GLN A 4 -16.77 6.40 12.80
CA GLN A 4 -16.58 7.85 12.77
C GLN A 4 -16.05 8.23 11.38
N PHE A 5 -16.95 8.56 10.46
CA PHE A 5 -16.58 9.09 9.14
C PHE A 5 -16.00 10.50 9.30
N SER A 6 -14.87 10.75 8.67
CA SER A 6 -14.20 12.05 8.68
C SER A 6 -13.31 12.20 7.46
N THR A 7 -12.94 13.44 7.14
CA THR A 7 -11.92 13.70 6.11
C THR A 7 -10.62 12.93 6.39
N LYS A 8 -10.27 12.70 7.67
CA LYS A 8 -9.06 11.92 8.02
C LYS A 8 -9.20 10.44 7.67
N SER A 9 -10.35 9.83 7.95
CA SER A 9 -10.59 8.43 7.57
C SER A 9 -10.67 8.28 6.06
N ASP A 10 -11.21 9.27 5.35
CA ASP A 10 -11.29 9.25 3.89
C ASP A 10 -9.90 9.35 3.24
N VAL A 11 -9.04 10.23 3.74
CA VAL A 11 -7.64 10.36 3.29
C VAL A 11 -6.86 9.07 3.55
N TYR A 12 -7.01 8.48 4.74
CA TYR A 12 -6.37 7.21 5.06
C TYR A 12 -6.81 6.08 4.11
N SER A 13 -8.13 5.90 3.91
CA SER A 13 -8.65 4.88 3.00
C SER A 13 -8.22 5.11 1.55
N PHE A 14 -8.10 6.36 1.11
CA PHE A 14 -7.58 6.69 -0.21
C PHE A 14 -6.10 6.30 -0.36
N GLY A 15 -5.28 6.55 0.67
CA GLY A 15 -3.88 6.10 0.68
C GLY A 15 -3.75 4.58 0.58
N VAL A 16 -4.54 3.84 1.37
CA VAL A 16 -4.61 2.37 1.30
C VAL A 16 -5.00 1.92 -0.11
N LEU A 17 -6.01 2.55 -0.74
CA LEU A 17 -6.44 2.21 -2.09
C LEU A 17 -5.33 2.40 -3.13
N ILE A 18 -4.55 3.48 -3.03
CA ILE A 18 -3.39 3.69 -3.91
C ILE A 18 -2.39 2.54 -3.73
N LEU A 19 -2.08 2.17 -2.49
CA LEU A 19 -1.16 1.09 -2.20
C LEU A 19 -1.66 -0.26 -2.73
N GLU A 20 -2.97 -0.54 -2.62
CA GLU A 20 -3.57 -1.76 -3.18
C GLU A 20 -3.44 -1.82 -4.71
N ILE A 21 -3.62 -0.69 -5.41
CA ILE A 21 -3.46 -0.60 -6.87
C ILE A 21 -2.01 -0.80 -7.29
N VAL A 22 -1.07 -0.13 -6.61
CA VAL A 22 0.36 -0.23 -6.94
C VAL A 22 0.90 -1.63 -6.65
N CYS A 23 0.46 -2.23 -5.53
CA CYS A 23 0.96 -3.53 -5.10
C CYS A 23 0.23 -4.73 -5.72
N GLY A 24 -0.97 -4.52 -6.27
CA GLY A 24 -1.84 -5.60 -6.75
C GLY A 24 -2.33 -6.52 -5.61
N MET A 25 -2.18 -6.09 -4.36
CA MET A 25 -2.52 -6.86 -3.16
C MET A 25 -3.64 -6.19 -2.40
N LYS A 26 -4.63 -6.96 -1.94
CA LYS A 26 -5.69 -6.45 -1.06
C LYS A 26 -5.18 -6.34 0.37
N ASN A 27 -5.59 -5.29 1.08
CA ASN A 27 -5.28 -5.16 2.50
C ASN A 27 -5.83 -6.33 3.33
N SER A 28 -6.93 -6.96 2.91
CA SER A 28 -7.50 -8.14 3.56
C SER A 28 -6.63 -9.40 3.42
N SER A 29 -5.76 -9.48 2.41
CA SER A 29 -4.90 -10.65 2.19
C SER A 29 -3.87 -10.81 3.31
N PHE A 30 -3.52 -9.74 4.00
CA PHE A 30 -2.58 -9.77 5.12
C PHE A 30 -3.15 -10.40 6.39
N ASN A 31 -4.49 -10.48 6.52
CA ASN A 31 -5.11 -11.17 7.64
C ASN A 31 -5.00 -12.71 7.56
N GLU A 32 -4.63 -13.26 6.39
CA GLU A 32 -4.58 -14.71 6.13
C GLU A 32 -3.15 -15.26 5.99
N ILE A 33 -2.15 -14.40 5.79
CA ILE A 33 -0.83 -14.80 5.27
C ILE A 33 0.25 -14.93 6.36
N ASP A 34 0.17 -14.21 7.49
CA ASP A 34 1.23 -14.25 8.50
C ASP A 34 0.70 -14.02 9.92
N ASP A 35 1.20 -14.80 10.87
CA ASP A 35 0.97 -14.67 12.32
C ASP A 35 1.62 -13.38 12.90
N SER A 36 2.15 -12.50 12.05
CA SER A 36 2.58 -11.15 12.42
C SER A 36 1.50 -10.13 12.06
N ASP A 37 1.07 -9.35 13.05
CA ASP A 37 -0.01 -8.35 13.05
C ASP A 37 0.16 -7.16 12.04
N GLY A 38 0.72 -7.39 10.86
CA GLY A 38 0.99 -6.36 9.86
C GLY A 38 -0.07 -6.32 8.77
N ASN A 39 -0.76 -5.19 8.62
CA ASN A 39 -1.60 -4.92 7.44
C ASN A 39 -0.74 -4.51 6.22
N LEU A 40 -1.36 -4.28 5.06
CA LEU A 40 -0.65 -3.86 3.84
C LEU A 40 0.23 -2.62 4.08
N VAL A 41 -0.27 -1.64 4.84
CA VAL A 41 0.47 -0.40 5.15
C VAL A 41 1.74 -0.70 5.93
N THR A 42 1.67 -1.57 6.95
CA THR A 42 2.85 -1.99 7.72
C THR A 42 3.87 -2.70 6.84
N HIS A 43 3.42 -3.55 5.91
CA HIS A 43 4.30 -4.25 4.98
C HIS A 43 5.02 -3.28 4.02
N VAL A 44 4.25 -2.39 3.39
CA VAL A 44 4.75 -1.34 2.50
C VAL A 44 5.75 -0.42 3.24
N TRP A 45 5.41 0.00 4.46
CA TRP A 45 6.28 0.85 5.29
C TRP A 45 7.63 0.19 5.61
N ARG A 46 7.64 -1.12 5.89
CA ARG A 46 8.89 -1.87 6.14
C ARG A 46 9.77 -1.92 4.90
N LEU A 47 9.20 -2.15 3.73
CA LEU A 47 9.94 -2.19 2.47
C LEU A 47 10.42 -0.79 2.03
N TRP A 48 9.61 0.23 2.28
CA TRP A 48 10.01 1.63 2.09
C TRP A 48 11.26 1.99 2.90
N ASN A 49 11.30 1.62 4.18
CA ASN A 49 12.46 1.88 5.04
C ASN A 49 13.70 1.03 4.71
N ASN A 50 13.53 -0.04 3.93
CA ASN A 50 14.62 -0.91 3.49
C ASN A 50 15.17 -0.51 2.09
N ASP A 51 14.84 0.70 1.60
CA ASP A 51 15.25 1.23 0.30
C ASP A 51 14.84 0.36 -0.92
N SER A 52 13.82 -0.50 -0.77
CA SER A 52 13.31 -1.35 -1.86
C SER A 52 11.80 -1.19 -2.11
N PRO A 53 11.30 0.04 -2.39
CA PRO A 53 9.87 0.26 -2.65
C PRO A 53 9.40 -0.34 -3.98
N LEU A 54 10.31 -0.57 -4.94
CA LEU A 54 9.95 -1.13 -6.24
C LEU A 54 9.70 -2.65 -6.20
N GLU A 55 10.09 -3.35 -5.14
CA GLU A 55 9.74 -4.76 -4.94
C GLU A 55 8.25 -4.96 -4.67
N LEU A 56 7.56 -3.91 -4.20
CA LEU A 56 6.12 -3.94 -3.94
C LEU A 56 5.28 -3.92 -5.21
N VAL A 57 5.84 -3.47 -6.32
CA VAL A 57 5.04 -3.13 -7.51
C VAL A 57 4.51 -4.39 -8.17
N ASP A 58 3.22 -4.39 -8.49
CA ASP A 58 2.55 -5.51 -9.14
C ASP A 58 3.34 -5.93 -10.40
N PRO A 59 3.80 -7.20 -10.48
CA PRO A 59 4.53 -7.71 -11.63
C PRO A 59 3.76 -7.57 -12.96
N THR A 60 2.43 -7.49 -12.91
CA THR A 60 1.57 -7.36 -14.11
C THR A 60 1.65 -5.99 -14.76
N ILE A 61 2.06 -4.94 -14.03
CA ILE A 61 2.21 -3.58 -14.57
C ILE A 61 3.67 -3.20 -14.86
N ARG A 62 4.61 -4.15 -14.65
CA ARG A 62 6.06 -3.91 -14.62
C ARG A 62 6.67 -3.37 -15.92
N GLU A 63 5.98 -3.52 -17.04
CA GLU A 63 6.41 -3.01 -18.34
C GLU A 63 5.73 -1.69 -18.74
N SER A 64 4.80 -1.17 -17.93
CA SER A 64 3.95 -0.02 -18.29
C SER A 64 4.01 1.16 -17.33
N TYR A 65 4.94 1.19 -16.37
CA TYR A 65 5.02 2.26 -15.37
C TYR A 65 6.33 3.06 -15.43
N GLU A 66 6.23 4.34 -15.06
CA GLU A 66 7.38 5.20 -14.80
C GLU A 66 7.77 5.06 -13.31
N LYS A 67 9.06 4.83 -13.04
CA LYS A 67 9.54 4.47 -11.69
C LYS A 67 9.33 5.61 -10.69
N ASP A 68 9.57 6.85 -11.10
CA ASP A 68 9.44 8.00 -10.21
C ASP A 68 7.95 8.26 -9.87
N GLU A 69 7.05 8.03 -10.81
CA GLU A 69 5.60 8.06 -10.57
C GLU A 69 5.17 7.02 -9.52
N VAL A 70 5.65 5.78 -9.64
CA VAL A 70 5.30 4.72 -8.68
C VAL A 70 5.87 5.00 -7.29
N ILE A 71 7.13 5.43 -7.19
CA ILE A 71 7.73 5.83 -5.92
C ILE A 71 6.93 6.97 -5.27
N ARG A 72 6.47 7.94 -6.08
CA ARG A 72 5.64 9.04 -5.61
C ARG A 72 4.27 8.57 -5.13
N CYS A 73 3.64 7.63 -5.83
CA CYS A 73 2.37 7.04 -5.40
C CYS A 73 2.51 6.32 -4.06
N ILE A 74 3.58 5.55 -3.85
CA ILE A 74 3.87 4.90 -2.57
C ILE A 74 4.11 5.95 -1.48
N HIS A 75 4.86 7.01 -1.76
CA HIS A 75 5.12 8.09 -0.82
C HIS A 75 3.87 8.87 -0.40
N ILE A 76 2.92 9.07 -1.32
CA ILE A 76 1.64 9.75 -1.03
C ILE A 76 0.67 8.82 -0.29
N GLY A 77 0.74 7.51 -0.56
CA GLY A 77 -0.14 6.51 0.05
C GLY A 77 0.22 6.16 1.51
N LEU A 78 1.47 6.44 1.92
CA LEU A 78 1.99 6.29 3.29
C LEU A 78 1.81 7.58 4.10
#